data_AF-A0A1Y5Q2L4-F1
#
_entry.id   AF-A0A1Y5Q2L4-F1
#
_cell.length_a   1.000
_cell.length_b   1.000
_cell.length_c   1.000
_cell.angle_alpha   90.00
_cell.angle_beta   90.00
_cell.angle_gamma   90.00
#
_symmetry.space_group_name_H-M   'P 1'
#
loop_
_entity.id
_entity.type
_entity.pdbx_description
1 polymer ?
#
loop_
_entity_poly.entity_id
_entity_poly.type
_entity_poly.pdbx_seq_one_letter_code
_entity_poly.pdbx_strand_id
1 'polypeptide(L)' 'MRFRPQYVLIAFLALTLAACGSGMVKRVSEPAAGIQQLTVGNDGNWEVELRLRNYSSMPMRFDDIALASAMSSTHL' A
#
# COMPACT_ATOMS: atom_id res chain seq x y z
N MET A 1 1.09 12.63 53.48
CA MET A 1 0.49 11.79 52.42
C MET A 1 1.31 10.51 52.32
N ARG A 2 0.76 9.36 52.71
CA ARG A 2 1.46 8.07 52.68
C ARG A 2 1.28 7.48 51.28
N PHE A 3 2.29 7.66 50.43
CA PHE A 3 2.25 7.14 49.06
C PHE A 3 2.21 5.62 49.09
N ARG A 4 1.07 5.04 48.71
CA ARG A 4 0.92 3.59 48.64
C ARG A 4 1.66 3.11 47.38
N PRO A 5 2.56 2.12 47.49
CA PRO A 5 3.42 1.68 46.38
C PRO A 5 2.62 1.20 45.16
N GLN A 6 1.38 0.74 45.36
CA GLN A 6 0.44 0.39 44.29
C GLN A 6 0.22 1.52 43.27
N TYR A 7 0.21 2.79 43.70
CA TYR A 7 -0.02 3.91 42.78
C TYR A 7 1.19 4.18 41.89
N VAL A 8 2.40 3.92 42.39
CA VAL A 8 3.64 4.02 41.62
C VAL A 8 3.66 2.95 40.53
N LEU A 9 3.26 1.72 40.87
CA LEU A 9 3.19 0.62 39.91
C LEU A 9 2.17 0.89 38.80
N ILE A 10 0.98 1.37 39.16
CA ILE A 10 -0.08 1.73 38.19
C ILE A 10 0.38 2.86 37.27
N ALA A 11 0.98 3.91 37.83
CA ALA A 11 1.51 5.03 37.04
C ALA A 11 2.62 4.58 36.07
N PHE A 12 3.51 3.69 36.52
CA PHE A 12 4.57 3.13 35.69
C PHE A 12 4.00 2.29 34.54
N LEU A 13 3.05 1.40 34.81
CA LEU A 13 2.37 0.62 33.76
C LEU A 13 1.66 1.54 32.75
N ALA A 14 0.93 2.56 33.23
CA ALA A 14 0.24 3.50 32.35
C ALA A 14 1.20 4.24 31.42
N LEU A 15 2.36 4.67 31.92
CA LEU A 15 3.40 5.31 31.10
C LEU A 15 3.98 4.37 30.05
N THR A 16 4.24 3.11 30.40
CA THR A 16 4.75 2.11 29.44
C THR A 16 3.73 1.81 28.34
N LEU A 17 2.44 1.74 28.67
CA LEU A 17 1.38 1.54 27.67
C LEU A 17 1.25 2.76 26.74
N ALA A 18 1.34 3.97 27.27
CA ALA A 18 1.29 5.20 26.47
C ALA A 18 2.46 5.30 25.47
N ALA A 19 3.63 4.74 25.81
CA ALA A 19 4.80 4.74 24.94
C ALA A 19 4.70 3.76 23.76
N CYS A 20 3.91 2.69 23.86
CA CYS A 20 3.73 1.73 22.75
C CYS A 20 2.82 2.26 21.63
N GLY A 21 1.96 3.24 21.91
CA GLY A 21 0.96 3.74 20.95
C GLY A 21 1.35 5.03 20.22
N SER A 22 2.46 5.68 20.58
CA SER A 22 2.83 7.01 20.10
C SER A 22 3.64 7.03 18.80
N GLY A 23 3.69 5.91 18.08
CA GLY A 23 4.38 5.81 16.79
C GLY A 23 3.79 6.75 15.74
N MET A 24 4.65 7.43 14.97
CA MET A 24 4.23 8.27 13.85
C MET A 24 3.44 7.42 12.84
N VAL A 25 2.17 7.79 12.58
CA VAL A 25 1.36 7.13 11.56
C VAL A 25 2.02 7.38 10.20
N LYS A 26 2.70 6.37 9.67
CA LYS A 26 3.25 6.40 8.31
C LYS A 26 2.08 6.50 7.33
N ARG A 27 1.93 7.64 6.67
CA ARG A 27 0.96 7.79 5.59
C ARG A 27 1.50 7.09 4.34
N VAL A 28 0.97 5.90 4.07
CA VAL A 28 1.23 5.18 2.83
C VAL A 28 0.21 5.65 1.81
N SER A 29 0.67 6.15 0.68
CA SER A 29 -0.18 6.52 -0.44
C SER A 29 -0.54 5.24 -1.21
N GLU A 30 -1.78 5.17 -1.70
CA GLU A 30 -2.23 4.06 -2.53
C GLU A 30 -1.32 3.91 -3.78
N PRO A 31 -0.84 2.70 -4.10
CA PRO A 31 -0.16 2.44 -5.36
C PRO A 31 -1.03 2.79 -6.56
N ALA A 32 -0.39 3.15 -7.68
CA ALA A 32 -1.09 3.29 -8.95
C ALA A 32 -0.45 2.43 -10.04
N ALA A 33 -1.27 1.78 -10.85
CA ALA A 33 -0.88 1.14 -12.09
C ALA A 33 -1.56 1.88 -13.26
N GLY A 34 -0.86 2.01 -14.38
CA GLY A 34 -1.42 2.56 -15.61
C GLY A 34 -0.83 1.90 -16.84
N ILE A 35 -1.65 1.74 -17.88
CA ILE A 35 -1.21 1.29 -19.19
C ILE A 35 -0.54 2.48 -19.88
N GLN A 36 0.71 2.30 -20.27
CA GLN A 36 1.48 3.28 -21.02
C GLN A 36 1.23 3.14 -22.51
N GLN A 37 1.24 1.88 -22.97
CA GLN A 37 1.10 1.55 -24.37
C GLN A 37 0.41 0.19 -24.51
N LEU A 38 -0.40 0.09 -25.56
CA LEU A 38 -0.93 -1.16 -26.08
C LEU A 38 -0.55 -1.23 -27.56
N THR A 39 0.24 -2.22 -27.92
CA THR A 39 0.66 -2.46 -29.30
C THR A 39 0.04 -3.76 -29.79
N VAL A 40 -0.57 -3.73 -30.97
CA VAL A 40 -1.06 -4.92 -31.67
C VAL A 40 -0.07 -5.25 -32.77
N GLY A 41 0.56 -6.41 -32.66
CA GLY A 41 1.47 -6.96 -33.65
C GLY A 41 0.73 -7.43 -34.90
N ASN A 42 1.46 -7.50 -36.01
CA ASN A 42 0.92 -7.95 -37.31
C ASN A 42 0.47 -9.41 -37.31
N ASP A 43 0.93 -10.20 -36.34
CA ASP A 43 0.55 -11.58 -36.08
C ASP A 43 -0.66 -11.71 -35.12
N GLY A 44 -1.21 -10.58 -34.66
CA GLY A 44 -2.30 -10.53 -33.69
C GLY A 44 -1.86 -10.62 -32.23
N ASN A 45 -0.56 -10.66 -31.94
CA ASN A 45 -0.06 -10.60 -30.55
C ASN A 45 -0.23 -9.19 -29.97
N TRP A 46 -0.48 -9.11 -28.66
CA TRP A 46 -0.66 -7.85 -27.96
C TRP A 46 0.48 -7.65 -26.96
N GLU A 47 1.15 -6.51 -27.06
CA GLU A 47 2.15 -6.07 -26.09
C GLU A 47 1.58 -4.94 -25.24
N VAL A 48 1.60 -5.11 -23.92
CA VAL A 48 1.08 -4.13 -22.96
C VAL A 48 2.22 -3.64 -22.09
N GLU A 49 2.53 -2.36 -22.19
CA GLU A 49 3.49 -1.71 -21.30
C GLU A 49 2.75 -1.12 -20.09
N LEU A 50 3.10 -1.59 -18.90
CA LEU A 50 2.52 -1.13 -17.63
C LEU A 50 3.51 -0.25 -16.86
N ARG A 51 3.04 0.88 -16.35
CA ARG A 51 3.78 1.73 -15.41
C ARG A 51 3.18 1.64 -14.02
N LEU A 52 3.92 0.97 -13.14
CA LEU A 52 3.67 0.94 -11.71
C LEU A 52 4.29 2.18 -11.05
N ARG A 53 3.55 2.86 -10.18
CA ARG A 53 3.99 4.08 -9.51
C ARG A 53 3.81 3.96 -8.00
N ASN A 54 4.91 4.18 -7.29
CA ASN A 54 4.90 4.35 -5.84
C ASN A 54 4.92 5.85 -5.51
N TYR A 55 3.81 6.35 -4.99
CA TYR A 55 3.67 7.74 -4.53
C TYR A 55 4.00 7.92 -3.05
N SER A 56 4.54 6.88 -2.41
CA SER A 56 4.93 6.86 -1.00
C SER A 56 6.45 6.89 -0.87
N SER A 57 6.96 7.50 0.21
CA SER A 57 8.39 7.41 0.57
C SER A 57 8.75 6.06 1.21
N MET A 58 7.77 5.17 1.32
CA MET A 58 7.88 3.83 1.88
C MET A 58 8.20 2.85 0.75
N PRO A 59 9.09 1.87 0.97
CA PRO A 59 9.30 0.82 0.00
C PRO A 59 8.02 0.01 -0.20
N MET A 60 7.74 -0.36 -1.45
CA MET A 60 6.55 -1.10 -1.84
C MET A 60 6.97 -2.34 -2.61
N ARG A 61 6.25 -3.44 -2.36
CA ARG A 61 6.40 -4.70 -3.07
C ARG A 61 5.11 -4.96 -3.85
N PHE A 62 5.24 -5.30 -5.13
CA PHE A 62 4.14 -5.73 -5.97
C PHE A 62 4.25 -7.25 -6.10
N ASP A 63 3.30 -7.97 -5.52
CA ASP A 63 3.33 -9.44 -5.51
C ASP A 63 2.57 -10.03 -6.71
N ASP A 64 1.41 -9.45 -7.06
CA ASP A 64 0.58 -9.90 -8.18
C ASP A 64 0.21 -8.74 -9.11
N ILE A 65 0.10 -9.05 -10.40
CA ILE A 65 -0.42 -8.15 -11.43
C ILE A 65 -1.51 -8.89 -12.19
N ALA A 66 -2.71 -8.33 -12.21
CA ALA A 66 -3.85 -8.85 -12.98
C ALA A 66 -4.23 -7.85 -14.07
N LEU A 67 -4.39 -8.32 -15.30
CA LEU A 67 -4.89 -7.54 -16.42
C LEU A 67 -6.27 -8.09 -16.83
N ALA A 68 -7.30 -7.25 -16.69
CA ALA A 68 -8.63 -7.56 -17.21
C ALA A 68 -8.72 -7.07 -18.67
N SER A 69 -8.91 -8.00 -19.61
CA SER A 69 -9.04 -7.71 -21.04
C SER A 69 -10.42 -8.09 -21.54
N ALA A 70 -11.04 -7.22 -22.35
CA ALA A 70 -12.26 -7.51 -23.09
C ALA A 70 -12.03 -7.22 -24.57
N MET A 71 -12.49 -8.11 -25.44
CA MET A 71 -12.42 -7.95 -26.89
C MET A 71 -13.84 -7.81 -27.43
N SER A 72 -14.10 -6.75 -28.18
CA SER A 72 -15.37 -6.56 -28.88
C SER A 72 -15.10 -6.52 -30.38
N SER A 73 -15.81 -7.37 -31.13
CA SER A 73 -15.71 -7.43 -32.59
C SER A 73 -16.94 -6.75 -33.20
N THR A 74 -16.79 -5.47 -33.56
CA THR A 74 -17.79 -4.77 -34.38
C THR A 74 -17.40 -4.91 -35.85
N HIS A 75 -18.00 -5.87 -36.54
CA HIS A 75 -17.94 -5.95 -38.00
C HIS A 75 -18.98 -4.97 -38.58
N LEU A 76 -18.51 -3.99 -39.35
CA LEU A 76 -19.33 -3.19 -40.28
C LEU A 76 -19.30 -3.85 -41.67
#